data_AF-A0A2V7WI20-F1
#
_entry.id   AF-A0A2V7WI20-F1
#
_cell.length_a   1.000
_cell.length_b   1.000
_cell.length_c   1.000
_cell.angle_alpha   90.00
_cell.angle_beta   90.00
_cell.angle_gamma   90.00
#
_symmetry.space_group_name_H-M   'P 1'
#
loop_
_entity.id
_entity.type
_entity.pdbx_description
1 polymer ?
#
loop_
_entity_poly.entity_id
_entity_poly.type
_entity_poly.pdbx_seq_one_letter_code
_entity_poly.pdbx_strand_id
1 'polypeptide(L)'
;MKLSLFALALFAAPLGAAPPRIINGNVQTVASIAQAESLAGPSWVGYSIATAHPLYVSCCDGWSHCDQCRLDGDHSFSVTRHDKDDIGPAGGDRILLFARIRDRQVERLRYFSPNCTLDAAGQTVQWIENVAPSDSLAFLTRVVDGGTSRARRDALLALSLHAGGIDPLINIARRNPSSDMRSKALFWLAQQAGEKASSTLRDAVDKDPEEDVRAHAVFAISQLPDDQGIPMLIELANTHRSTAVRKKAIFWLGQKHDPRALAAIEDILKR
;
A
#
# COMPACT_ATOMS: atom_id res chain seq x y z
N MET A 1 -10.30 27.92 58.10
CA MET A 1 -9.31 27.70 57.03
C MET A 1 -9.60 26.36 56.35
N LYS A 2 -10.18 26.36 55.15
CA LYS A 2 -10.32 25.15 54.32
C LYS A 2 -9.27 25.24 53.21
N LEU A 3 -8.23 24.42 53.27
CA LEU A 3 -7.27 24.28 52.17
C LEU A 3 -7.98 23.60 51.00
N SER A 4 -8.11 24.31 49.88
CA SER A 4 -8.49 23.70 48.61
C SER A 4 -7.24 23.08 47.99
N LEU A 5 -7.23 21.75 47.86
CA LEU A 5 -6.26 21.04 47.03
C LEU A 5 -6.53 21.38 45.56
N PHE A 6 -5.60 22.08 44.93
CA PHE A 6 -5.53 22.16 43.47
C PHE A 6 -5.03 20.81 42.95
N ALA A 7 -5.92 20.03 42.35
CA ALA A 7 -5.53 18.87 41.56
C ALA A 7 -4.83 19.36 40.29
N LEU A 8 -3.51 19.16 40.21
CA LEU A 8 -2.76 19.29 38.96
C LEU A 8 -3.24 18.19 38.02
N ALA A 9 -4.06 18.53 37.04
CA ALA A 9 -4.33 17.65 35.92
C ALA A 9 -3.05 17.53 35.08
N LEU A 10 -2.33 16.42 35.24
CA LEU A 10 -1.33 16.00 34.26
C LEU A 10 -2.06 15.71 32.95
N PHE A 11 -2.00 16.65 32.01
CA PHE A 11 -2.30 16.37 30.61
C PHE A 11 -1.26 15.37 30.11
N ALA A 12 -1.65 14.10 29.99
CA ALA A 12 -0.93 13.15 29.16
C ALA A 12 -0.97 13.71 27.73
N ALA A 13 0.13 14.30 27.28
CA ALA A 13 0.28 14.63 25.87
C ALA A 13 0.09 13.32 25.08
N PRO A 14 -0.77 13.30 24.05
CA PRO A 14 -0.81 12.13 23.18
C PRO A 14 0.62 11.92 22.67
N LEU A 15 1.11 10.69 22.76
CA LEU A 15 2.36 10.25 22.16
C LEU A 15 2.19 10.38 20.64
N GLY A 16 2.23 11.61 20.14
CA GLY A 16 2.38 11.89 18.72
C GLY A 16 3.71 11.32 18.31
N ALA A 17 3.72 10.56 17.20
CA ALA A 17 4.93 9.93 16.72
C ALA A 17 5.98 11.02 16.44
N ALA A 18 6.98 11.10 17.33
CA ALA A 18 8.15 11.94 17.15
C ALA A 18 8.81 11.61 15.80
N PRO A 19 9.50 12.57 15.17
CA PRO A 19 10.23 12.29 13.93
C PRO A 19 11.19 11.10 14.16
N PRO A 20 11.38 10.23 13.14
CA PRO A 20 12.37 9.18 13.25
C PRO A 20 13.75 9.76 13.48
N ARG A 21 14.68 8.89 13.87
CA ARG A 21 16.08 9.28 14.00
C ARG A 21 16.66 9.61 12.62
N ILE A 22 16.60 10.88 12.26
CA ILE A 22 17.18 11.42 11.03
C ILE A 22 18.60 11.92 11.32
N ILE A 23 19.55 11.46 10.52
CA ILE A 23 20.96 11.90 10.55
C ILE A 23 21.30 12.62 9.25
N ASN A 24 22.37 13.43 9.27
CA ASN A 24 22.90 14.11 8.09
C ASN A 24 21.80 14.86 7.30
N GLY A 25 21.04 15.71 7.99
CA GLY A 25 20.01 16.56 7.41
C GLY A 25 19.30 17.38 8.48
N ASN A 26 18.35 18.22 8.06
CA ASN A 26 17.59 19.09 8.95
C ASN A 26 16.14 18.62 9.02
N VAL A 27 15.56 18.56 10.22
CA VAL A 27 14.14 18.26 10.42
C VAL A 27 13.41 19.54 10.81
N GLN A 28 12.33 19.86 10.09
CA GLN A 28 11.46 20.99 10.35
C GLN A 28 10.03 20.48 10.50
N THR A 29 9.36 20.82 11.59
CA THR A 29 7.95 20.42 11.78
C THR A 29 7.04 21.39 11.02
N VAL A 30 6.07 20.84 10.30
CA VAL A 30 5.00 21.59 9.64
C VAL A 30 3.63 21.06 10.06
N ALA A 31 2.61 21.91 9.99
CA ALA A 31 1.31 21.64 10.59
C ALA A 31 0.43 20.68 9.76
N SER A 32 0.66 20.56 8.45
CA SER A 32 -0.18 19.75 7.57
C SER A 32 0.51 19.36 6.27
N ILE A 33 -0.06 18.36 5.58
CA ILE A 33 0.36 17.97 4.22
C ILE A 33 0.22 19.16 3.28
N ALA A 34 -0.88 19.91 3.34
CA ALA A 34 -1.12 21.06 2.48
C ALA A 34 -0.07 22.17 2.67
N GLN A 35 0.34 22.44 3.93
CA GLN A 35 1.45 23.36 4.19
C GLN A 35 2.74 22.85 3.57
N ALA A 36 3.07 21.57 3.76
CA ALA A 36 4.27 20.97 3.22
C ALA A 36 4.32 21.02 1.67
N GLU A 37 3.19 20.79 1.00
CA GLU A 37 3.03 20.88 -0.46
C GLU A 37 3.22 22.31 -1.01
N SER A 38 3.04 23.34 -0.17
CA SER A 38 3.18 24.75 -0.55
C SER A 38 4.58 25.33 -0.37
N LEU A 39 5.50 24.59 0.26
CA LEU A 39 6.86 25.06 0.51
C LEU A 39 7.65 25.21 -0.80
N ALA A 40 8.51 26.22 -0.82
CA ALA A 40 9.39 26.48 -1.95
C ALA A 40 10.58 25.51 -1.96
N GLY A 41 10.95 25.06 -3.16
CA GLY A 41 12.11 24.20 -3.37
C GLY A 41 11.84 22.72 -3.11
N PRO A 42 12.82 21.86 -3.47
CA PRO A 42 12.64 20.43 -3.36
C PRO A 42 12.79 19.99 -1.90
N SER A 43 11.73 19.45 -1.30
CA SER A 43 11.73 18.97 0.09
C SER A 43 11.33 17.49 0.19
N TRP A 44 11.70 16.87 1.30
CA TRP A 44 11.11 15.60 1.71
C TRP A 44 10.01 15.89 2.71
N VAL A 45 8.83 15.32 2.52
CA VAL A 45 7.72 15.43 3.47
C VAL A 45 7.51 14.07 4.11
N GLY A 46 7.66 13.98 5.43
CA GLY A 46 7.56 12.75 6.20
C GLY A 46 6.40 12.79 7.19
N TYR A 47 5.66 11.69 7.30
CA TYR A 47 4.67 11.47 8.34
C TYR A 47 4.45 9.98 8.60
N SER A 48 3.74 9.62 9.67
CA SER A 48 3.41 8.22 9.96
C SER A 48 1.99 7.87 9.52
N ILE A 49 1.82 6.69 8.93
CA ILE A 49 0.49 6.11 8.65
C ILE A 49 0.27 4.89 9.54
N ALA A 50 -0.97 4.72 9.99
CA ALA A 50 -1.40 3.47 10.61
C ALA A 50 -1.61 2.41 9.53
N THR A 51 -1.27 1.15 9.81
CA THR A 51 -1.43 0.04 8.87
C THR A 51 -2.66 -0.80 9.19
N ALA A 52 -3.22 -1.46 8.18
CA ALA A 52 -4.40 -2.32 8.37
C ALA A 52 -4.11 -3.53 9.28
N HIS A 53 -2.87 -4.04 9.22
CA HIS A 53 -2.33 -5.12 10.04
C HIS A 53 -0.86 -4.82 10.37
N PRO A 54 -0.26 -5.45 11.40
CA PRO A 54 1.17 -5.33 11.66
C PRO A 54 2.00 -5.72 10.44
N LEU A 55 3.00 -4.91 10.10
CA LEU A 55 3.89 -5.14 8.96
C LEU A 55 5.35 -5.17 9.40
N TYR A 56 6.11 -6.09 8.80
CA TYR A 56 7.57 -6.07 8.85
C TYR A 56 8.07 -5.31 7.64
N VAL A 57 8.71 -4.17 7.89
CA VAL A 57 9.27 -3.30 6.85
C VAL A 57 10.77 -3.22 7.08
N SER A 58 11.56 -3.66 6.09
CA SER A 58 13.01 -3.52 6.17
C SER A 58 13.39 -2.04 6.18
N CYS A 59 14.42 -1.69 6.95
CA CYS A 59 14.97 -0.33 6.89
C CYS A 59 15.64 -0.07 5.53
N CYS A 60 16.33 -1.09 5.01
CA CYS A 60 17.09 -1.08 3.77
C CYS A 60 17.02 -2.45 3.07
N ASP A 61 17.26 -2.49 1.76
CA ASP A 61 17.43 -3.74 1.00
C ASP A 61 18.90 -4.16 0.99
N GLY A 62 19.24 -5.26 1.67
CA GLY A 62 20.59 -5.85 1.67
C GLY A 62 20.89 -6.72 2.89
N TRP A 63 21.56 -7.86 2.68
CA TRP A 63 21.78 -8.91 3.70
C TRP A 63 22.93 -8.65 4.67
N SER A 64 23.60 -7.49 4.64
CA SER A 64 24.86 -7.35 5.39
C SER A 64 25.11 -6.08 6.19
N HIS A 65 24.56 -4.89 5.88
CA HIS A 65 24.82 -3.68 6.68
C HIS A 65 23.64 -2.71 6.69
N CYS A 66 22.85 -2.71 7.78
CA CYS A 66 21.61 -1.93 7.93
C CYS A 66 21.73 -0.74 8.91
N ASP A 67 22.91 -0.13 9.06
CA ASP A 67 23.09 0.95 10.04
C ASP A 67 22.67 2.34 9.54
N GLN A 68 22.58 2.55 8.20
CA GLN A 68 22.26 3.85 7.63
C GLN A 68 21.41 3.75 6.36
N CYS A 69 20.11 4.06 6.47
CA CYS A 69 19.19 4.04 5.34
C CYS A 69 19.04 5.41 4.72
N ARG A 70 19.62 5.57 3.53
CA ARG A 70 19.59 6.84 2.80
C ARG A 70 18.22 7.14 2.23
N LEU A 71 17.68 8.31 2.52
CA LEU A 71 16.38 8.78 2.04
C LEU A 71 16.41 9.12 0.54
N ASP A 72 17.54 9.58 0.03
CA ASP A 72 17.75 9.90 -1.39
C ASP A 72 18.10 8.69 -2.27
N GLY A 73 18.41 7.53 -1.68
CA GLY A 73 18.76 6.32 -2.40
C GLY A 73 17.66 5.78 -3.33
N ASP A 74 18.04 4.90 -4.25
CA ASP A 74 17.13 4.24 -5.19
C ASP A 74 16.81 2.78 -4.85
N HIS A 75 17.41 2.25 -3.77
CA HIS A 75 17.10 0.91 -3.29
C HIS A 75 15.62 0.81 -2.90
N SER A 76 15.02 -0.30 -3.31
CA SER A 76 13.68 -0.70 -2.91
C SER A 76 13.62 -0.95 -1.40
N PHE A 77 12.42 -1.21 -0.91
CA PHE A 77 12.16 -1.66 0.45
C PHE A 77 11.37 -2.96 0.35
N SER A 78 11.58 -3.85 1.30
CA SER A 78 10.79 -5.08 1.41
C SER A 78 9.70 -4.91 2.47
N VAL A 79 8.47 -5.29 2.12
CA VAL A 79 7.34 -5.37 3.06
C VAL A 79 6.85 -6.80 3.08
N THR A 80 6.82 -7.40 4.26
CA THR A 80 6.30 -8.75 4.47
C THR A 80 5.31 -8.78 5.64
N ARG A 81 4.32 -9.67 5.53
CA ARG A 81 3.41 -10.04 6.63
C ARG A 81 3.86 -11.28 7.38
N HIS A 82 4.91 -11.94 6.89
CA HIS A 82 5.46 -13.14 7.50
C HIS A 82 6.75 -12.78 8.20
N ASP A 83 6.84 -13.20 9.46
CA ASP A 83 8.09 -13.31 10.18
C ASP A 83 8.91 -14.40 9.47
N LYS A 84 9.75 -13.98 8.53
CA LYS A 84 10.93 -14.78 8.22
C LYS A 84 11.95 -14.28 9.23
N ASP A 85 12.53 -15.18 10.00
CA ASP A 85 13.36 -14.97 11.19
C ASP A 85 14.58 -14.01 11.04
N ASP A 86 14.67 -13.20 9.97
CA ASP A 86 15.78 -12.32 9.62
C ASP A 86 15.37 -10.91 9.11
N ILE A 87 14.08 -10.48 9.16
CA ILE A 87 13.66 -9.16 8.64
C ILE A 87 13.11 -8.24 9.75
N GLY A 88 14.02 -7.74 10.59
CA GLY A 88 13.80 -6.55 11.43
C GLY A 88 12.98 -6.73 12.71
N PRO A 89 12.89 -5.70 13.57
CA PRO A 89 12.15 -5.76 14.83
C PRO A 89 10.65 -6.05 14.60
N ALA A 90 9.99 -6.64 15.59
CA ALA A 90 8.58 -7.06 15.58
C ALA A 90 7.67 -6.08 14.81
N GLY A 91 6.83 -6.64 13.92
CA GLY A 91 5.99 -5.86 13.01
C GLY A 91 5.21 -4.75 13.70
N GLY A 92 5.27 -3.54 13.14
CA GLY A 92 4.60 -2.37 13.67
C GLY A 92 3.21 -2.18 13.05
N ASP A 93 2.30 -1.58 13.81
CA ASP A 93 0.99 -1.08 13.32
C ASP A 93 1.11 0.29 12.63
N ARG A 94 2.34 0.79 12.45
CA ARG A 94 2.64 2.05 11.79
C ARG A 94 3.86 1.91 10.90
N ILE A 95 3.83 2.64 9.78
CA ILE A 95 4.99 2.83 8.92
C ILE A 95 5.19 4.32 8.67
N LEU A 96 6.43 4.70 8.37
CA LEU A 96 6.77 6.05 7.98
C LEU A 96 6.64 6.18 6.48
N LEU A 97 6.00 7.25 6.02
CA LEU A 97 5.85 7.59 4.62
C LEU A 97 6.58 8.89 4.34
N PHE A 98 7.45 8.87 3.34
CA PHE A 98 8.19 10.02 2.86
C PHE A 98 7.88 10.31 1.41
N ALA A 99 7.31 11.48 1.12
CA ALA A 99 7.08 11.96 -0.23
C ALA A 99 8.21 12.92 -0.65
N ARG A 100 8.80 12.68 -1.82
CA ARG A 100 9.69 13.66 -2.45
C ARG A 100 8.84 14.62 -3.26
N ILE A 101 8.80 15.89 -2.85
CA ILE A 101 8.05 16.93 -3.54
C ILE A 101 9.02 17.88 -4.22
N ARG A 102 8.80 18.14 -5.52
CA ARG A 102 9.53 19.11 -6.33
C ARG A 102 8.53 19.81 -7.24
N ASP A 103 8.61 21.14 -7.34
CA ASP A 103 7.71 21.93 -8.20
C ASP A 103 6.22 21.64 -7.99
N ARG A 104 5.82 21.43 -6.73
CA ARG A 104 4.46 21.03 -6.31
C ARG A 104 3.97 19.71 -6.91
N GLN A 105 4.89 18.86 -7.35
CA GLN A 105 4.62 17.51 -7.85
C GLN A 105 5.29 16.48 -6.95
N VAL A 106 4.58 15.39 -6.67
CA VAL A 106 5.15 14.25 -5.95
C VAL A 106 5.90 13.38 -6.95
N GLU A 107 7.20 13.25 -6.75
CA GLU A 107 8.08 12.52 -7.68
C GLU A 107 8.16 11.03 -7.36
N ARG A 108 8.19 10.70 -6.07
CA ARG A 108 8.25 9.34 -5.53
C ARG A 108 7.86 9.32 -4.07
N LEU A 109 7.45 8.15 -3.57
CA LEU A 109 7.24 7.90 -2.16
C LEU A 109 8.19 6.80 -1.68
N ARG A 110 8.54 6.85 -0.40
CA ARG A 110 9.36 5.85 0.29
C ARG A 110 8.78 5.51 1.65
N TYR A 111 9.06 4.31 2.11
CA TYR A 111 8.47 3.77 3.33
C TYR A 111 9.53 3.13 4.19
N PHE A 112 9.45 3.35 5.50
CA PHE A 112 10.41 2.82 6.46
C PHE A 112 9.71 2.38 7.73
N SER A 113 10.31 1.43 8.45
CA SER A 113 9.89 1.14 9.82
C SER A 113 10.19 2.35 10.73
N PRO A 114 9.33 2.64 11.74
CA PRO A 114 9.57 3.71 12.71
C PRO A 114 10.90 3.60 13.46
N ASN A 115 11.45 2.39 13.58
CA ASN A 115 12.67 2.12 14.34
C ASN A 115 13.95 2.35 13.52
N CYS A 116 13.84 2.75 12.24
CA CYS A 116 14.99 2.95 11.37
C CYS A 116 15.71 4.28 11.65
N THR A 117 17.05 4.24 11.57
CA THR A 117 17.86 5.47 11.44
C THR A 117 17.97 5.84 9.96
N LEU A 118 17.55 7.07 9.62
CA LEU A 118 17.46 7.54 8.23
C LEU A 118 18.50 8.62 7.95
N ASP A 119 19.34 8.43 6.94
CA ASP A 119 20.27 9.44 6.42
C ASP A 119 19.54 10.33 5.41
N ALA A 120 19.38 11.62 5.73
CA ALA A 120 18.69 12.59 4.87
C ALA A 120 19.60 13.20 3.78
N ALA A 121 20.87 12.81 3.69
CA ALA A 121 21.80 13.22 2.63
C ALA A 121 21.90 14.75 2.44
N GLY A 122 21.96 15.48 3.55
CA GLY A 122 21.99 16.94 3.62
C GLY A 122 20.66 17.63 3.30
N GLN A 123 19.59 16.88 3.02
CA GLN A 123 18.29 17.45 2.68
C GLN A 123 17.50 17.87 3.94
N THR A 124 16.57 18.80 3.73
CA THR A 124 15.57 19.14 4.75
C THR A 124 14.37 18.21 4.64
N VAL A 125 13.98 17.63 5.78
CA VAL A 125 12.78 16.83 5.99
C VAL A 125 11.73 17.68 6.71
N GLN A 126 10.60 17.89 6.06
CA GLN A 126 9.40 18.50 6.59
C GLN A 126 8.57 17.40 7.27
N TRP A 127 8.56 17.38 8.59
CA TRP A 127 7.85 16.38 9.38
C TRP A 127 6.46 16.87 9.77
N ILE A 128 5.45 16.02 9.59
CA ILE A 128 4.08 16.33 10.01
C ILE A 128 3.69 15.38 11.13
N GLU A 129 3.40 15.95 12.29
CA GLU A 129 2.90 15.20 13.44
C GLU A 129 1.39 14.96 13.29
N ASN A 130 0.92 13.78 13.71
CA ASN A 130 -0.50 13.47 13.89
C ASN A 130 -1.38 13.70 12.65
N VAL A 131 -0.92 13.32 11.46
CA VAL A 131 -1.72 13.34 10.24
C VAL A 131 -2.99 12.52 10.42
N ALA A 132 -4.16 13.12 10.17
CA ALA A 132 -5.43 12.42 10.20
C ALA A 132 -5.48 11.36 9.09
N PRO A 133 -6.02 10.15 9.35
CA PRO A 133 -6.13 9.10 8.33
C PRO A 133 -6.82 9.59 7.05
N SER A 134 -7.87 10.40 7.17
CA SER A 134 -8.58 11.00 6.03
C SER A 134 -7.68 11.88 5.16
N ASP A 135 -6.78 12.66 5.77
CA ASP A 135 -5.92 13.60 5.05
C ASP A 135 -4.84 12.85 4.28
N SER A 136 -4.27 11.81 4.90
CA SER A 136 -3.33 10.89 4.25
C SER A 136 -3.99 10.16 3.08
N LEU A 137 -5.18 9.57 3.27
CA LEU A 137 -5.91 8.88 2.19
C LEU A 137 -6.28 9.83 1.05
N ALA A 138 -6.69 11.07 1.36
CA ALA A 138 -6.98 12.09 0.36
C ALA A 138 -5.73 12.50 -0.42
N PHE A 139 -4.61 12.72 0.26
CA PHE A 139 -3.32 13.01 -0.37
C PHE A 139 -2.88 11.88 -1.31
N LEU A 140 -2.87 10.63 -0.83
CA LEU A 140 -2.44 9.47 -1.61
C LEU A 140 -3.33 9.25 -2.84
N THR A 141 -4.64 9.45 -2.71
CA THR A 141 -5.57 9.37 -3.85
C THR A 141 -5.25 10.43 -4.90
N ARG A 142 -5.00 11.69 -4.50
CA ARG A 142 -4.55 12.75 -5.43
C ARG A 142 -3.24 12.39 -6.14
N VAL A 143 -2.29 11.77 -5.43
CA VAL A 143 -1.03 11.32 -6.03
C VAL A 143 -1.25 10.20 -7.04
N VAL A 144 -2.15 9.25 -6.78
CA VAL A 144 -2.53 8.21 -7.77
C VAL A 144 -3.15 8.82 -9.03
N ASP A 145 -3.85 9.94 -8.92
CA ASP A 145 -4.51 10.59 -10.06
C ASP A 145 -3.56 11.51 -10.86
N GLY A 146 -2.67 12.24 -10.19
CA GLY A 146 -1.89 13.32 -10.82
C GLY A 146 -0.37 13.25 -10.68
N GLY A 147 0.18 12.31 -9.91
CA GLY A 147 1.63 12.20 -9.70
C GLY A 147 2.40 11.64 -10.89
N THR A 148 3.73 11.60 -10.78
CA THR A 148 4.58 10.91 -11.76
C THR A 148 4.26 9.42 -11.84
N SER A 149 4.66 8.75 -12.92
CA SER A 149 4.47 7.29 -13.05
C SER A 149 5.01 6.50 -11.84
N ARG A 150 6.14 6.92 -11.26
CA ARG A 150 6.70 6.33 -10.04
C ARG A 150 5.83 6.65 -8.82
N ALA A 151 5.53 7.92 -8.58
CA ALA A 151 4.71 8.35 -7.45
C ALA A 151 3.32 7.72 -7.43
N ARG A 152 2.67 7.56 -8.59
CA ARG A 152 1.36 6.90 -8.69
C ARG A 152 1.41 5.46 -8.21
N ARG A 153 2.42 4.69 -8.64
CA ARG A 153 2.62 3.30 -8.20
C ARG A 153 2.95 3.24 -6.72
N ASP A 154 3.83 4.12 -6.25
CA ASP A 154 4.21 4.16 -4.84
C ASP A 154 2.96 4.48 -4.00
N ALA A 155 2.20 5.52 -4.32
CA ALA A 155 0.99 5.91 -3.58
C ALA A 155 -0.08 4.82 -3.56
N LEU A 156 -0.21 4.02 -4.62
CA LEU A 156 -1.11 2.88 -4.64
C LEU A 156 -0.68 1.77 -3.66
N LEU A 157 0.63 1.52 -3.56
CA LEU A 157 1.18 0.66 -2.52
C LEU A 157 0.91 1.25 -1.13
N ALA A 158 1.13 2.56 -0.91
CA ALA A 158 0.79 3.22 0.35
C ALA A 158 -0.66 3.00 0.76
N LEU A 159 -1.61 3.19 -0.16
CA LEU A 159 -3.03 2.92 0.07
C LEU A 159 -3.27 1.46 0.46
N SER A 160 -2.57 0.52 -0.17
CA SER A 160 -2.68 -0.90 0.17
C SER A 160 -2.23 -1.23 1.60
N LEU A 161 -1.27 -0.48 2.15
CA LEU A 161 -0.76 -0.68 3.51
C LEU A 161 -1.58 0.11 4.55
N HIS A 162 -2.22 1.20 4.14
CA HIS A 162 -2.90 2.16 5.01
C HIS A 162 -4.16 1.57 5.67
N ALA A 163 -4.32 1.81 6.98
CA ALA A 163 -5.57 1.55 7.69
C ALA A 163 -6.71 2.38 7.06
N GLY A 164 -7.69 1.73 6.45
CA GLY A 164 -8.76 2.40 5.70
C GLY A 164 -8.50 2.62 4.21
N GLY A 165 -7.41 2.08 3.66
CA GLY A 165 -7.08 2.21 2.23
C GLY A 165 -7.89 1.32 1.27
N ILE A 166 -8.66 0.35 1.80
CA ILE A 166 -9.47 -0.56 0.97
C ILE A 166 -10.52 0.20 0.15
N ASP A 167 -11.27 1.14 0.75
CA ASP A 167 -12.32 1.86 0.02
C ASP A 167 -11.76 2.76 -1.11
N PRO A 168 -10.67 3.54 -0.89
CA PRO A 168 -9.96 4.21 -1.98
C PRO A 168 -9.48 3.25 -3.07
N LEU A 169 -8.93 2.09 -2.72
CA LEU A 169 -8.49 1.10 -3.70
C LEU A 169 -9.65 0.54 -4.53
N ILE A 170 -10.81 0.25 -3.91
CA ILE A 170 -12.03 -0.15 -4.63
C ILE A 170 -12.46 0.94 -5.60
N ASN A 171 -12.43 2.20 -5.17
CA ASN A 171 -12.80 3.32 -6.03
C ASN A 171 -11.84 3.46 -7.24
N ILE A 172 -10.53 3.35 -7.00
CA ILE A 172 -9.51 3.39 -8.06
C ILE A 172 -9.73 2.22 -9.03
N ALA A 173 -9.88 1.00 -8.52
CA ALA A 173 -10.12 -0.20 -9.33
C ALA A 173 -11.35 -0.09 -10.24
N ARG A 174 -12.39 0.62 -9.79
CA ARG A 174 -13.66 0.76 -10.54
C ARG A 174 -13.70 1.95 -11.48
N ARG A 175 -12.99 3.04 -11.17
CA ARG A 175 -13.25 4.36 -11.78
C ARG A 175 -12.02 5.10 -12.30
N ASN A 176 -10.80 4.65 -11.98
CA ASN A 176 -9.62 5.41 -12.42
C ASN A 176 -9.56 5.45 -13.96
N PRO A 177 -9.31 6.63 -14.56
CA PRO A 177 -9.24 6.75 -16.03
C PRO A 177 -8.06 5.95 -16.62
N SER A 178 -7.02 5.67 -15.84
CA SER A 178 -5.91 4.83 -16.26
C SER A 178 -6.22 3.36 -16.02
N SER A 179 -6.33 2.57 -17.10
CA SER A 179 -6.46 1.11 -17.06
C SER A 179 -5.31 0.44 -16.29
N ASP A 180 -4.12 1.02 -16.36
CA ASP A 180 -2.94 0.57 -15.59
C ASP A 180 -3.16 0.72 -14.08
N MET A 181 -3.72 1.85 -13.63
CA MET A 181 -4.02 2.06 -12.21
C MET A 181 -5.16 1.18 -11.74
N ARG A 182 -6.19 0.94 -12.57
CA ARG A 182 -7.26 0.00 -12.24
C ARG A 182 -6.71 -1.42 -12.04
N SER A 183 -5.88 -1.90 -12.97
CA SER A 183 -5.25 -3.22 -12.89
C SER A 183 -4.39 -3.39 -11.63
N LYS A 184 -3.57 -2.39 -11.30
CA LYS A 184 -2.73 -2.43 -10.08
C LYS A 184 -3.56 -2.34 -8.80
N ALA A 185 -4.68 -1.61 -8.81
CA ALA A 185 -5.57 -1.53 -7.65
C ALA A 185 -6.25 -2.89 -7.40
N LEU A 186 -6.67 -3.59 -8.46
CA LEU A 186 -7.20 -4.95 -8.36
C LEU A 186 -6.17 -5.92 -7.77
N PHE A 187 -4.91 -5.83 -8.21
CA PHE A 187 -3.82 -6.61 -7.62
C PHE A 187 -3.68 -6.35 -6.11
N TRP A 188 -3.58 -5.08 -5.69
CA TRP A 188 -3.45 -4.76 -4.26
C TRP A 188 -4.68 -5.14 -3.44
N LEU A 189 -5.89 -5.05 -4.01
CA LEU A 189 -7.10 -5.54 -3.35
C LEU A 189 -7.04 -7.05 -3.11
N ALA A 190 -6.59 -7.84 -4.08
CA ALA A 190 -6.41 -9.28 -3.90
C ALA A 190 -5.41 -9.60 -2.77
N GLN A 191 -4.31 -8.83 -2.67
CA GLN A 191 -3.33 -9.00 -1.61
C GLN A 191 -3.86 -8.59 -0.22
N GLN A 192 -4.67 -7.53 -0.13
CA GLN A 192 -5.02 -6.87 1.15
C GLN A 192 -6.40 -7.20 1.68
N ALA A 193 -7.39 -7.39 0.81
CA ALA A 193 -8.80 -7.37 1.21
C ALA A 193 -9.48 -8.75 1.20
N GLY A 194 -8.83 -9.79 0.66
CA GLY A 194 -9.39 -11.15 0.58
C GLY A 194 -10.85 -11.14 0.08
N GLU A 195 -11.77 -11.67 0.89
CA GLU A 195 -13.21 -11.70 0.61
C GLU A 195 -13.81 -10.33 0.23
N LYS A 196 -13.33 -9.24 0.86
CA LYS A 196 -13.81 -7.89 0.55
C LYS A 196 -13.45 -7.45 -0.88
N ALA A 197 -12.42 -8.05 -1.48
CA ALA A 197 -12.04 -7.79 -2.87
C ALA A 197 -12.89 -8.58 -3.88
N SER A 198 -13.45 -9.73 -3.50
CA SER A 198 -14.09 -10.70 -4.41
C SER A 198 -15.16 -10.07 -5.31
N SER A 199 -16.03 -9.22 -4.75
CA SER A 199 -17.08 -8.52 -5.53
C SER A 199 -16.49 -7.53 -6.54
N THR A 200 -15.47 -6.77 -6.13
CA THR A 200 -14.80 -5.80 -7.00
C THR A 200 -13.99 -6.48 -8.11
N LEU A 201 -13.32 -7.59 -7.80
CA LEU A 201 -12.60 -8.40 -8.79
C LEU A 201 -13.56 -8.99 -9.82
N ARG A 202 -14.69 -9.55 -9.37
CA ARG A 202 -15.73 -10.09 -10.27
C ARG A 202 -16.33 -9.00 -11.15
N ASP A 203 -16.70 -7.86 -10.56
CA ASP A 203 -17.18 -6.71 -11.31
C ASP A 203 -16.19 -6.28 -12.40
N ALA A 204 -14.89 -6.27 -12.10
CA ALA A 204 -13.86 -5.91 -13.07
C ALA A 204 -13.75 -6.94 -14.21
N VAL A 205 -13.82 -8.25 -13.91
CA VAL A 205 -13.87 -9.30 -14.94
C VAL A 205 -15.07 -9.12 -15.87
N ASP A 206 -16.23 -8.77 -15.31
CA ASP A 206 -17.49 -8.68 -16.05
C ASP A 206 -17.69 -7.36 -16.81
N LYS A 207 -17.23 -6.24 -16.25
CA LYS A 207 -17.71 -4.90 -16.63
C LYS A 207 -16.61 -3.91 -17.01
N ASP A 208 -15.33 -4.20 -16.73
CA ASP A 208 -14.28 -3.27 -17.13
C ASP A 208 -14.25 -3.13 -18.66
N PRO A 209 -14.18 -1.91 -19.23
CA PRO A 209 -14.25 -1.73 -20.67
C PRO A 209 -13.05 -2.36 -21.40
N GLU A 210 -11.88 -2.40 -20.75
CA GLU A 210 -10.61 -2.78 -21.33
C GLU A 210 -10.31 -4.26 -21.10
N GLU A 211 -10.03 -4.99 -22.19
CA GLU A 211 -9.74 -6.43 -22.15
C GLU A 211 -8.57 -6.78 -21.21
N ASP A 212 -7.55 -5.92 -21.19
CA ASP A 212 -6.35 -6.11 -20.36
C ASP A 212 -6.67 -6.01 -18.88
N VAL A 213 -7.59 -5.12 -18.48
CA VAL A 213 -8.01 -5.01 -17.08
C VAL A 213 -8.86 -6.21 -16.69
N ARG A 214 -9.77 -6.68 -17.56
CA ARG A 214 -10.51 -7.93 -17.34
C ARG A 214 -9.55 -9.11 -17.15
N ALA A 215 -8.52 -9.22 -17.98
CA ALA A 215 -7.50 -10.26 -17.86
C ALA A 215 -6.69 -10.14 -16.55
N HIS A 216 -6.30 -8.93 -16.17
CA HIS A 216 -5.64 -8.66 -14.89
C HIS A 216 -6.54 -8.96 -13.69
N ALA A 217 -7.85 -8.75 -13.79
CA ALA A 217 -8.80 -9.11 -12.75
C ALA A 217 -8.83 -10.62 -12.52
N VAL A 218 -8.81 -11.44 -13.59
CA VAL A 218 -8.67 -12.91 -13.46
C VAL A 218 -7.35 -13.30 -12.81
N PHE A 219 -6.24 -12.63 -13.19
CA PHE A 219 -4.96 -12.82 -12.51
C PHE A 219 -5.06 -12.46 -11.02
N ALA A 220 -5.64 -11.32 -10.66
CA ALA A 220 -5.80 -10.91 -9.27
C ALA A 220 -6.65 -11.90 -8.47
N ILE A 221 -7.70 -12.50 -9.06
CA ILE A 221 -8.46 -13.60 -8.43
C ILE A 221 -7.55 -14.79 -8.14
N SER A 222 -6.59 -15.12 -9.01
CA SER A 222 -5.60 -16.18 -8.76
C SER A 222 -4.66 -15.87 -7.59
N GLN A 223 -4.51 -14.60 -7.20
CA GLN A 223 -3.67 -14.18 -6.08
C GLN A 223 -4.41 -14.17 -4.74
N LEU A 224 -5.74 -14.35 -4.75
CA LEU A 224 -6.51 -14.56 -3.52
C LEU A 224 -6.06 -15.85 -2.81
N PRO A 225 -6.31 -15.96 -1.48
CA PRO A 225 -6.23 -17.22 -0.76
C PRO A 225 -6.92 -18.37 -1.50
N ASP A 226 -6.34 -19.56 -1.49
CA ASP A 226 -6.78 -20.69 -2.32
C ASP A 226 -8.20 -21.18 -2.00
N ASP A 227 -8.69 -20.97 -0.78
CA ASP A 227 -10.07 -21.23 -0.38
C ASP A 227 -11.08 -20.29 -1.07
N GLN A 228 -10.65 -19.12 -1.54
CA GLN A 228 -11.49 -18.10 -2.19
C GLN A 228 -11.25 -18.04 -3.70
N GLY A 229 -9.97 -17.96 -4.10
CA GLY A 229 -9.57 -17.78 -5.50
C GLY A 229 -9.90 -18.98 -6.38
N ILE A 230 -9.67 -20.21 -5.88
CA ILE A 230 -9.91 -21.43 -6.68
C ILE A 230 -11.39 -21.60 -7.01
N PRO A 231 -12.34 -21.53 -6.06
CA PRO A 231 -13.76 -21.58 -6.38
C PRO A 231 -14.19 -20.54 -7.41
N MET A 232 -13.71 -19.30 -7.29
CA MET A 232 -14.01 -18.24 -8.26
C MET A 232 -13.45 -18.54 -9.66
N LEU A 233 -12.22 -19.04 -9.76
CA LEU A 233 -11.62 -19.43 -11.03
C LEU A 233 -12.36 -20.61 -11.68
N ILE A 234 -12.79 -21.60 -10.89
CA ILE A 234 -13.60 -22.74 -11.38
C ILE A 234 -14.92 -22.25 -11.95
N GLU A 235 -15.60 -21.34 -11.25
CA GLU A 235 -16.84 -20.74 -11.73
C GLU A 235 -16.59 -19.99 -13.05
N LEU A 236 -15.59 -19.11 -13.10
CA LEU A 236 -15.25 -18.35 -14.30
C LEU A 236 -14.90 -19.27 -15.48
N ALA A 237 -14.15 -20.35 -15.26
CA ALA A 237 -13.78 -21.32 -16.28
C ALA A 237 -15.00 -22.04 -16.87
N ASN A 238 -16.04 -22.29 -16.08
CA ASN A 238 -17.23 -23.02 -16.49
C ASN A 238 -18.31 -22.11 -17.12
N THR A 239 -18.57 -20.95 -16.54
CA THR A 239 -19.82 -20.20 -16.79
C THR A 239 -19.61 -18.86 -17.47
N HIS A 240 -18.39 -18.31 -17.47
CA HIS A 240 -18.19 -16.95 -17.94
C HIS A 240 -18.44 -16.83 -19.45
N ARG A 241 -19.22 -15.82 -19.87
CA ARG A 241 -19.63 -15.63 -21.28
C ARG A 241 -18.45 -15.44 -22.25
N SER A 242 -17.40 -14.74 -21.82
CA SER A 242 -16.20 -14.52 -22.63
C SER A 242 -15.28 -15.75 -22.62
N THR A 243 -15.05 -16.32 -23.81
CA THR A 243 -14.09 -17.42 -24.02
C THR A 243 -12.66 -17.03 -23.61
N ALA A 244 -12.27 -15.76 -23.77
CA ALA A 244 -10.96 -15.29 -23.37
C ALA A 244 -10.77 -15.34 -21.84
N VAL A 245 -11.82 -14.97 -21.09
CA VAL A 245 -11.83 -15.08 -19.62
C VAL A 245 -11.81 -16.54 -19.19
N ARG A 246 -12.62 -17.42 -19.79
CA ARG A 246 -12.60 -18.86 -19.48
C ARG A 246 -11.21 -19.46 -19.66
N LYS A 247 -10.54 -19.16 -20.79
CA LYS A 247 -9.16 -19.60 -21.07
C LYS A 247 -8.17 -19.10 -20.02
N LYS A 248 -8.24 -17.83 -19.62
CA LYS A 248 -7.38 -17.28 -18.56
C LYS A 248 -7.65 -17.94 -17.21
N ALA A 249 -8.91 -18.20 -16.86
CA ALA A 249 -9.25 -18.87 -15.62
C ALA A 249 -8.67 -20.30 -15.57
N ILE A 250 -8.81 -21.07 -16.66
CA ILE A 250 -8.20 -22.40 -16.81
C ILE A 250 -6.68 -22.32 -16.69
N PHE A 251 -6.04 -21.33 -17.34
CA PHE A 251 -4.60 -21.12 -17.23
C PHE A 251 -4.16 -20.93 -15.78
N TRP A 252 -4.84 -20.06 -15.02
CA TRP A 252 -4.51 -19.81 -13.61
C TRP A 252 -4.85 -20.99 -12.70
N LEU A 253 -5.91 -21.75 -12.98
CA LEU A 253 -6.16 -23.04 -12.29
C LEU A 253 -5.00 -24.01 -12.51
N GLY A 254 -4.43 -24.06 -13.71
CA GLY A 254 -3.25 -24.89 -13.99
C GLY A 254 -1.98 -24.47 -13.24
N GLN A 255 -1.93 -23.25 -12.70
CA GLN A 255 -0.84 -22.78 -11.82
C GLN A 255 -1.10 -23.11 -10.34
N LYS A 256 -2.29 -23.63 -10.00
CA LYS A 256 -2.65 -23.98 -8.62
C LYS A 256 -2.29 -25.43 -8.35
N HIS A 257 -1.50 -25.65 -7.30
CA HIS A 257 -1.17 -26.98 -6.80
C HIS A 257 -2.27 -27.49 -5.85
N ASP A 258 -3.53 -27.47 -6.31
CA ASP A 258 -4.71 -27.84 -5.51
C ASP A 258 -5.55 -28.90 -6.24
N PRO A 259 -5.95 -30.00 -5.56
CA PRO A 259 -6.74 -31.07 -6.17
C PRO A 259 -8.07 -30.60 -6.79
N ARG A 260 -8.70 -29.55 -6.24
CA ARG A 260 -9.95 -28.99 -6.77
C ARG A 260 -9.73 -28.35 -8.13
N ALA A 261 -8.58 -27.70 -8.33
CA ALA A 261 -8.22 -27.10 -9.62
C ALA A 261 -7.99 -28.18 -10.68
N LEU A 262 -7.27 -29.25 -10.34
CA LEU A 262 -7.06 -30.39 -11.22
C LEU A 262 -8.39 -31.06 -11.61
N ALA A 263 -9.23 -31.37 -10.63
CA ALA A 263 -10.54 -31.99 -10.88
C ALA A 263 -11.43 -31.14 -11.79
N ALA A 264 -11.43 -29.81 -11.60
CA ALA A 264 -12.17 -28.89 -12.46
C ALA A 264 -11.64 -28.87 -13.90
N ILE A 265 -10.32 -28.90 -14.10
CA ILE A 265 -9.72 -28.97 -15.44
C ILE A 265 -10.07 -30.30 -16.12
N GLU A 266 -9.99 -31.43 -15.41
CA GLU A 266 -10.37 -32.74 -15.95
C GLU A 266 -11.84 -32.79 -16.38
N ASP A 267 -12.75 -32.23 -15.59
CA ASP A 267 -14.17 -32.15 -15.93
C ASP A 267 -14.42 -31.29 -17.17
N ILE A 268 -13.73 -30.15 -17.29
CA ILE A 268 -13.81 -29.29 -18.47
C ILE A 268 -13.33 -30.01 -19.74
N LEU A 269 -12.27 -30.82 -19.66
CA LEU A 269 -11.72 -31.56 -20.80
C LEU A 269 -12.57 -32.74 -21.26
N LYS A 270 -13.49 -33.23 -20.41
CA LYS A 270 -14.40 -34.36 -20.73
C LYS A 270 -15.67 -33.93 -21.46
N ARG A 271 -15.94 -32.62 -21.53
CA ARG A 271 -17.13 -32.03 -22.17
C ARG A 271 -16.84 -31.64 -23.61
#